data_AF-A0A942J3E4-F1
#
_entry.id   AF-A0A942J3E4-F1
#
_cell.length_a   1.000
_cell.length_b   1.000
_cell.length_c   1.000
_cell.angle_alpha   90.00
_cell.angle_beta   90.00
_cell.angle_gamma   90.00
#
_symmetry.space_group_name_H-M   'P 1'
#
loop_
_entity.id
_entity.type
_entity.pdbx_description
1 polymer ?
#
loop_
_entity_poly.entity_id
_entity_poly.type
_entity_poly.pdbx_seq_one_letter_code
_entity_poly.pdbx_strand_id
1 'polypeptide(L)'
;MNPAGRPPNDTLVNVGLGLLVVGAALAGLLWLAGAIAAWAAGTAPPTQGIAAALGVLADPLNPAEPLGAPGLHPIGYWTAATLLLAALATAAWGVWR
;
A
#
# COMPACT_ATOMS: atom_id res chain seq x y z
N MET A 1 -9.32 -44.05 -5.46
CA MET A 1 -8.77 -42.74 -5.06
C MET A 1 -9.86 -41.70 -5.32
N ASN A 2 -10.59 -41.27 -4.30
CA ASN A 2 -11.62 -40.25 -4.49
C ASN A 2 -10.94 -38.89 -4.65
N PRO A 3 -11.13 -38.15 -5.76
CA PRO A 3 -10.83 -36.74 -5.78
C PRO A 3 -11.89 -36.07 -4.90
N ALA A 4 -11.56 -35.88 -3.62
CA ALA A 4 -12.39 -35.09 -2.73
C ALA A 4 -12.52 -33.70 -3.35
N GLY A 5 -13.73 -33.36 -3.79
CA GLY A 5 -14.06 -32.03 -4.29
C GLY A 5 -13.67 -31.02 -3.23
N ARG A 6 -12.80 -30.07 -3.59
CA ARG A 6 -12.57 -28.88 -2.77
C ARG A 6 -13.92 -28.19 -2.56
N PRO A 7 -14.40 -27.99 -1.33
CA PRO A 7 -15.61 -27.23 -1.12
C PRO A 7 -15.40 -25.81 -1.69
N PRO A 8 -16.36 -25.24 -2.45
CA PRO A 8 -16.27 -23.89 -3.01
C PRO A 8 -15.91 -22.80 -1.97
N ASN A 9 -16.22 -23.06 -0.70
CA ASN A 9 -15.90 -22.22 0.44
C ASN A 9 -14.39 -21.96 0.60
N ASP A 10 -13.53 -22.95 0.33
CA ASP A 10 -12.07 -22.80 0.52
C ASP A 10 -11.48 -21.82 -0.48
N THR A 11 -12.00 -21.79 -1.71
CA THR A 11 -11.58 -20.83 -2.73
C THR A 11 -12.03 -19.42 -2.38
N LEU A 12 -13.28 -19.25 -1.93
CA LEU A 12 -13.79 -17.93 -1.51
C LEU A 12 -13.03 -17.39 -0.28
N VAL A 13 -12.76 -18.24 0.71
CA VAL A 13 -11.97 -17.85 1.89
C VAL A 13 -10.53 -17.48 1.49
N ASN A 14 -9.89 -18.27 0.63
CA ASN A 14 -8.53 -17.96 0.16
C ASN A 14 -8.48 -16.66 -0.67
N VAL A 15 -9.47 -16.42 -1.52
CA VAL A 15 -9.58 -15.15 -2.27
C VAL A 15 -9.80 -14.00 -1.30
N GLY A 16 -10.68 -14.15 -0.31
CA GLY A 16 -10.90 -13.15 0.74
C GLY A 16 -9.62 -12.82 1.50
N LEU A 17 -8.90 -13.83 1.96
CA LEU A 17 -7.60 -13.66 2.64
C LEU A 17 -6.56 -13.02 1.72
N GLY A 18 -6.51 -13.44 0.46
CA GLY A 18 -5.62 -12.84 -0.55
C GLY A 18 -5.89 -11.35 -0.74
N LEU A 19 -7.16 -10.96 -0.89
CA LEU A 19 -7.57 -9.56 -0.99
C LEU A 19 -7.22 -8.76 0.28
N LEU A 20 -7.42 -9.34 1.45
CA LEU A 20 -7.03 -8.71 2.72
C LEU A 20 -5.52 -8.46 2.80
N VAL A 21 -4.70 -9.44 2.41
CA VAL A 21 -3.25 -9.31 2.39
C VAL A 21 -2.81 -8.24 1.38
N VAL A 22 -3.37 -8.25 0.18
CA VAL A 22 -3.06 -7.24 -0.86
C VAL A 22 -3.48 -5.84 -0.39
N GLY A 23 -4.67 -5.70 0.20
CA GLY A 23 -5.15 -4.43 0.73
C GLY A 23 -4.29 -3.90 1.86
N ALA A 24 -3.89 -4.76 2.81
CA ALA A 24 -3.01 -4.38 3.90
C ALA A 24 -1.60 -4.00 3.39
N ALA A 25 -1.05 -4.75 2.44
CA ALA A 25 0.23 -4.44 1.82
C ALA A 25 0.18 -3.09 1.07
N LEU A 26 -0.91 -2.83 0.34
CA LEU A 26 -1.13 -1.56 -0.35
C LEU A 26 -1.23 -0.40 0.64
N ALA A 27 -2.03 -0.55 1.71
CA ALA A 27 -2.15 0.45 2.76
C ALA A 27 -0.79 0.76 3.40
N GLY A 28 -0.02 -0.28 3.72
CA GLY A 28 1.34 -0.16 4.25
C GLY A 28 2.29 0.58 3.31
N LEU A 29 2.24 0.26 2.01
CA LEU A 29 3.05 0.94 0.99
C LEU A 29 2.69 2.43 0.87
N LEU A 30 1.40 2.75 0.81
CA LEU A 30 0.93 4.13 0.72
C LEU A 30 1.31 4.94 1.98
N TRP A 31 1.22 4.33 3.16
CA TRP A 31 1.64 4.95 4.41
C TRP A 31 3.16 5.19 4.43
N LEU A 32 3.95 4.20 4.03
CA LEU A 32 5.41 4.30 3.95
C LEU A 32 5.86 5.37 2.94
N ALA A 33 5.18 5.47 1.79
CA ALA A 33 5.43 6.54 0.83
C ALA A 33 5.23 7.93 1.47
N GLY A 34 4.18 8.09 2.27
CA GLY A 34 3.92 9.30 3.06
C GLY A 34 5.04 9.61 4.04
N ALA A 35 5.52 8.61 4.77
CA ALA A 35 6.62 8.77 5.73
C ALA A 35 7.94 9.17 5.04
N ILE A 36 8.28 8.52 3.91
CA ILE A 36 9.49 8.83 3.13
C ILE A 36 9.39 10.24 2.53
N ALA A 37 8.25 10.59 1.93
CA ALA A 37 8.05 11.89 1.33
C ALA A 37 8.07 13.01 2.39
N ALA A 38 7.46 12.81 3.55
CA ALA A 38 7.50 13.76 4.65
C ALA A 38 8.93 13.95 5.18
N TRP A 39 9.67 12.86 5.37
CA TRP A 39 11.08 12.91 5.79
C TRP A 39 11.95 13.66 4.77
N ALA A 40 11.79 13.36 3.47
CA ALA A 40 12.53 14.02 2.41
C ALA A 40 12.18 15.52 2.28
N ALA A 41 10.92 15.89 2.54
CA ALA A 41 10.45 17.28 2.53
C ALA A 41 10.73 18.03 3.84
N GLY A 42 11.20 17.35 4.90
CA GLY A 42 11.36 17.93 6.23
C GLY A 42 10.04 18.31 6.92
N THR A 43 8.92 17.69 6.53
CA THR A 43 7.59 17.94 7.12
C THR A 43 7.27 16.92 8.21
N ALA A 44 6.18 17.17 8.94
CA ALA A 44 5.70 16.22 9.94
C ALA A 44 5.33 14.87 9.28
N PRO A 45 5.70 13.73 9.91
CA PRO A 45 5.34 12.40 9.42
C PRO A 45 3.83 12.15 9.51
N PRO A 46 3.30 11.13 8.80
CA PRO A 46 1.90 10.73 8.90
C PRO A 46 1.49 10.47 10.34
N THR A 47 0.40 11.08 10.77
CA THR A 47 -0.17 10.91 12.12
C THR A 47 -1.31 9.89 12.13
N GLN A 48 -1.92 9.65 10.98
CA GLN A 48 -3.00 8.68 10.84
C GLN A 48 -2.45 7.26 10.69
N GLY A 49 -3.28 6.28 11.05
CA GLY A 49 -2.93 4.86 10.94
C GLY A 49 -2.78 4.40 9.48
N ILE A 50 -2.13 3.23 9.30
CA ILE A 50 -1.86 2.64 7.99
C ILE A 50 -3.13 2.47 7.13
N ALA A 51 -4.24 2.07 7.74
CA ALA A 51 -5.51 1.88 7.02
C ALA A 51 -6.04 3.20 6.41
N ALA A 52 -5.78 4.34 7.03
CA ALA A 52 -6.21 5.65 6.52
C ALA A 52 -5.49 6.03 5.21
N ALA A 53 -4.30 5.47 4.96
CA ALA A 53 -3.55 5.70 3.74
C ALA A 53 -4.28 5.21 2.48
N LEU A 54 -5.22 4.26 2.59
CA LEU A 54 -6.07 3.86 1.46
C LEU A 54 -6.96 5.01 0.98
N GLY A 55 -7.29 5.97 1.85
CA GLY A 55 -8.05 7.17 1.50
C GLY A 55 -7.36 8.05 0.46
N VAL A 56 -6.03 7.94 0.31
CA VAL A 56 -5.27 8.67 -0.73
C VAL A 56 -5.72 8.27 -2.14
N LEU A 57 -6.28 7.08 -2.31
CA LEU A 57 -6.80 6.64 -3.60
C LEU A 57 -8.13 7.32 -3.96
N ALA A 58 -8.87 7.84 -2.97
CA ALA A 58 -10.12 8.56 -3.19
C ALA A 58 -9.87 10.02 -3.62
N ASP A 59 -8.80 10.64 -3.11
CA ASP A 59 -8.30 11.93 -3.58
C ASP A 59 -6.78 11.88 -3.82
N PRO A 60 -6.35 11.47 -5.03
CA PRO A 60 -4.93 11.36 -5.37
C PRO A 60 -4.20 12.71 -5.39
N LEU A 61 -4.93 13.82 -5.50
CA LEU A 61 -4.36 15.16 -5.54
C LEU A 61 -4.15 15.74 -4.14
N ASN A 62 -4.74 15.12 -3.11
CA ASN A 62 -4.58 15.53 -1.73
C ASN A 62 -4.21 14.34 -0.79
N PRO A 63 -2.99 13.79 -0.90
CA PRO A 63 -2.55 12.70 -0.02
C PRO A 63 -2.33 13.15 1.44
N ALA A 64 -2.26 14.45 1.70
CA ALA A 64 -1.99 15.01 3.01
C ALA A 64 -3.14 14.77 4.01
N GLU A 65 -4.39 14.83 3.54
CA GLU A 65 -5.58 14.70 4.39
C GLU A 65 -5.72 13.28 4.97
N PRO A 66 -5.72 12.19 4.18
CA PRO A 66 -5.90 10.83 4.71
C PRO A 66 -4.74 10.38 5.59
N LEU A 67 -3.53 10.90 5.35
CA LEU A 67 -2.33 10.60 6.13
C LEU A 67 -2.19 11.46 7.38
N GLY A 68 -2.97 12.55 7.49
CA GLY A 68 -2.79 13.57 8.52
C GLY A 68 -1.35 14.10 8.51
N ALA A 69 -0.84 14.43 7.32
CA ALA A 69 0.52 14.91 7.09
C ALA A 69 0.49 16.34 6.48
N PRO A 70 0.28 17.39 7.31
CA PRO A 70 0.21 18.75 6.82
C PRO A 70 1.50 19.16 6.10
N GLY A 71 1.37 19.75 4.92
CA GLY A 71 2.51 20.18 4.09
C GLY A 71 3.07 19.11 3.15
N LEU A 72 2.50 17.90 3.13
CA LEU A 72 2.89 16.86 2.19
C LEU A 72 2.49 17.24 0.75
N HIS A 73 3.48 17.37 -0.13
CA HIS A 73 3.23 17.71 -1.53
C HIS A 73 2.85 16.48 -2.38
N PRO A 74 1.81 16.54 -3.22
CA PRO A 74 1.33 15.37 -3.99
C PRO A 74 2.39 14.75 -4.90
N ILE A 75 3.18 15.59 -5.58
CA ILE A 75 4.25 15.11 -6.48
C ILE A 75 5.34 14.36 -5.69
N GLY A 76 5.73 14.88 -4.52
CA GLY A 76 6.76 14.24 -3.69
C GLY A 76 6.27 12.90 -3.14
N TYR A 77 5.01 12.85 -2.72
CA TYR A 77 4.34 11.63 -2.30
C TYR A 77 4.34 10.55 -3.39
N TRP A 78 3.82 10.87 -4.58
CA TRP A 78 3.73 9.89 -5.66
C TRP A 78 5.09 9.47 -6.21
N THR A 79 6.10 10.35 -6.14
CA THR A 79 7.49 9.98 -6.45
C THR A 79 8.03 8.95 -5.46
N ALA A 80 7.78 9.12 -4.15
CA ALA A 80 8.18 8.12 -3.16
C ALA A 80 7.43 6.80 -3.37
N ALA A 81 6.13 6.85 -3.67
CA ALA A 81 5.31 5.67 -3.93
C ALA A 81 5.80 4.89 -5.16
N THR A 82 6.12 5.56 -6.26
CA THR A 82 6.60 4.92 -7.49
C THR A 82 7.99 4.29 -7.29
N LEU A 83 8.88 4.94 -6.54
CA LEU A 83 10.18 4.37 -6.17
C LEU A 83 10.04 3.12 -5.29
N LEU A 84 9.15 3.14 -4.30
CA LEU A 84 8.85 1.96 -3.48
C LEU A 84 8.29 0.81 -4.32
N LEU A 85 7.35 1.11 -5.23
CA LEU A 85 6.81 0.10 -6.15
C LEU A 85 7.88 -0.47 -7.07
N ALA A 86 8.76 0.37 -7.63
CA ALA A 86 9.87 -0.08 -8.47
C ALA A 86 10.86 -0.97 -7.69
N ALA A 87 11.17 -0.60 -6.45
CA ALA A 87 12.02 -1.41 -5.57
C ALA A 87 11.38 -2.77 -5.26
N LEU A 88 10.09 -2.81 -4.93
CA LEU A 88 9.35 -4.05 -4.70
C LEU A 88 9.27 -4.92 -5.95
N ALA A 89 9.00 -4.33 -7.12
CA ALA A 89 8.97 -5.05 -8.39
C ALA A 89 10.34 -5.66 -8.71
N THR A 90 11.42 -4.92 -8.48
CA THR A 90 12.80 -5.39 -8.68
C THR A 90 13.14 -6.52 -7.72
N ALA A 91 12.74 -6.41 -6.44
CA ALA A 91 12.94 -7.46 -5.45
C ALA A 91 12.15 -8.73 -5.79
N ALA A 92 10.86 -8.58 -6.16
CA ALA A 92 10.02 -9.71 -6.58
C ALA A 92 10.58 -10.41 -7.82
N TRP A 93 11.05 -9.64 -8.80
CA TRP A 93 11.76 -10.18 -9.97
C TRP A 93 13.03 -10.93 -9.58
N GLY A 94 13.82 -10.37 -8.65
CA GLY A 94 15.03 -10.96 -8.13
C GLY A 94 14.82 -12.28 -7.37
N VAL A 95 13.65 -12.46 -6.74
CA VAL A 95 13.26 -13.71 -6.07
C VAL A 95 12.72 -14.75 -7.05
N TRP A 96 12.08 -14.30 -8.14
CA TRP A 96 11.46 -15.19 -9.13
C TRP A 96 12.45 -15.76 -10.15
N ARG A 97 13.53 -15.04 -10.44
CA ARG A 97 14.64 -15.50 -11.29
C ARG A 97 15.52 -16.52 -10.58
#